data_AF-A0A2V3W6W4-F1
#
_entry.id   AF-A0A2V3W6W4-F1
#
_cell.length_a   1.000
_cell.length_b   1.000
_cell.length_c   1.000
_cell.angle_alpha   90.00
_cell.angle_beta   90.00
_cell.angle_gamma   90.00
#
_symmetry.space_group_name_H-M   'P 1'
#
loop_
_entity.id
_entity.type
_entity.pdbx_description
1 polymer ?
#
loop_
_entity_poly.entity_id
_entity_poly.type
_entity_poly.pdbx_seq_one_letter_code
_entity_poly.pdbx_strand_id
1 'polypeptide(L)'
;MFIKRSTIFLLTFTLFMLFGCDLEEGIENESTVIEINEVTAITDLEHTEYFRNLALEHILEGEINKKGAAVGFHYDRLPTKKGEVIEGTETKPNELGVYEAEVVVNHVEKTSNGGKSTFFPKDWDTQQVVDAINEAYESKEFISGNTYEGLTKEGMVIRMYVDEQEKIISAFPIY
;
A
#
# COMPACT_ATOMS: atom_id res chain seq x y z
N MET A 1 -73.37 10.68 -43.42
CA MET A 1 -73.81 11.71 -44.39
C MET A 1 -73.99 13.02 -43.63
N PHE A 2 -73.17 14.05 -43.97
CA PHE A 2 -73.21 15.48 -43.56
C PHE A 2 -73.30 15.82 -42.05
N ILE A 3 -72.25 16.37 -41.39
CA ILE A 3 -71.75 17.77 -41.38
C ILE A 3 -72.62 18.76 -40.55
N LYS A 4 -71.91 19.61 -39.76
CA LYS A 4 -72.26 20.92 -39.12
C LYS A 4 -72.97 20.86 -37.76
N ARG A 5 -72.70 21.74 -36.77
CA ARG A 5 -71.76 22.86 -36.54
C ARG A 5 -71.93 23.28 -35.06
N SER A 6 -70.87 23.75 -34.38
CA SER A 6 -70.70 25.13 -33.80
C SER A 6 -71.58 25.43 -32.58
N THR A 7 -71.18 26.06 -31.47
CA THR A 7 -70.05 26.87 -30.99
C THR A 7 -70.29 26.97 -29.47
N ILE A 8 -69.31 27.13 -28.58
CA ILE A 8 -68.99 28.43 -27.96
C ILE A 8 -67.71 28.25 -27.12
N PHE A 9 -66.80 29.18 -27.36
CA PHE A 9 -65.58 29.50 -26.64
C PHE A 9 -65.90 30.00 -25.22
N LEU A 10 -65.21 29.49 -24.19
CA LEU A 10 -64.71 30.39 -23.15
C LEU A 10 -63.28 29.99 -22.79
N LEU A 11 -62.39 30.85 -23.26
CA LEU A 11 -60.96 30.82 -23.08
C LEU A 11 -60.67 31.60 -21.78
N THR A 12 -60.17 30.95 -20.74
CA THR A 12 -59.38 31.64 -19.71
C THR A 12 -58.02 30.98 -19.65
N PHE A 13 -57.16 31.53 -20.51
CA PHE A 13 -55.74 31.31 -20.59
C PHE A 13 -55.08 32.14 -19.48
N THR A 14 -54.78 31.53 -18.33
CA THR A 14 -53.87 32.14 -17.35
C THR A 14 -52.47 31.58 -17.58
N LEU A 15 -51.77 32.32 -18.45
CA LEU A 15 -50.35 32.62 -18.47
C LEU A 15 -49.43 31.72 -17.65
N PHE A 16 -48.85 30.78 -18.38
CA PHE A 16 -47.58 30.13 -18.09
C PHE A 16 -46.48 31.19 -18.00
N MET A 17 -45.92 31.44 -16.80
CA MET A 17 -44.57 31.98 -16.67
C MET A 17 -43.63 30.78 -16.48
N LEU A 18 -42.77 30.59 -17.46
CA LEU A 18 -41.61 29.70 -17.41
C LEU A 18 -40.59 30.19 -16.39
N PHE A 19 -39.80 29.22 -15.91
CA PHE A 19 -38.39 29.24 -15.47
C PHE A 19 -38.22 28.66 -14.06
N GLY A 20 -37.56 27.50 -14.03
CA GLY A 20 -37.17 26.79 -12.80
C GLY A 20 -37.41 25.29 -12.93
N CYS A 21 -36.65 24.62 -13.78
CA CYS A 21 -36.45 23.18 -13.69
C CYS A 21 -35.47 22.98 -12.55
N ASP A 22 -35.93 22.58 -11.37
CA ASP A 22 -35.02 22.03 -10.36
C ASP A 22 -35.55 20.66 -9.94
N LEU A 23 -34.88 19.70 -10.55
CA LEU A 23 -34.75 18.31 -10.19
C LEU A 23 -34.19 18.29 -8.77
N GLU A 24 -35.01 18.00 -7.76
CA GLU A 24 -34.46 17.71 -6.43
C GLU A 24 -33.95 16.27 -6.42
N GLU A 25 -32.77 16.09 -7.02
CA GLU A 25 -31.87 14.98 -6.69
C GLU A 25 -31.32 15.25 -5.29
N GLY A 26 -32.06 14.80 -4.28
CA GLY A 26 -31.53 14.60 -2.95
C GLY A 26 -30.71 13.31 -2.95
N ILE A 27 -29.41 13.48 -3.23
CA ILE A 27 -28.34 12.48 -3.24
C ILE A 27 -28.51 11.50 -2.06
N GLU A 28 -28.93 10.26 -2.34
CA GLU A 28 -28.59 9.14 -1.49
C GLU A 28 -27.06 9.07 -1.52
N ASN A 29 -26.44 9.61 -0.49
CA ASN A 29 -25.01 9.52 -0.29
C ASN A 29 -24.74 8.06 0.15
N GLU A 30 -24.84 7.14 -0.81
CA GLU A 30 -24.05 5.92 -0.82
C GLU A 30 -22.61 6.42 -0.82
N SER A 31 -22.13 6.71 0.38
CA SER A 31 -20.73 6.86 0.65
C SER A 31 -20.17 5.55 0.18
N THR A 32 -19.60 5.55 -1.03
CA THR A 32 -18.71 4.52 -1.47
C THR A 32 -17.62 4.55 -0.42
N VAL A 33 -17.78 3.72 0.61
CA VAL A 33 -16.68 3.30 1.44
C VAL A 33 -15.81 2.60 0.42
N ILE A 34 -14.88 3.37 -0.16
CA ILE A 34 -13.66 2.77 -0.67
C ILE A 34 -13.16 2.06 0.56
N GLU A 35 -13.38 0.75 0.61
CA GLU A 35 -12.74 -0.14 1.55
C GLU A 35 -11.26 0.01 1.20
N ILE A 36 -10.63 1.06 1.72
CA ILE A 36 -9.20 1.08 1.89
C ILE A 36 -9.00 -0.13 2.78
N ASN A 37 -8.53 -1.23 2.20
CA ASN A 37 -8.17 -2.42 2.95
C ASN A 37 -7.02 -2.00 3.85
N GLU A 38 -7.37 -1.41 5.00
CA GLU A 38 -6.44 -0.97 6.01
C GLU A 38 -5.64 -2.19 6.43
N VAL A 39 -4.32 -2.02 6.42
CA VAL A 39 -3.38 -3.03 6.86
C VAL A 39 -3.08 -2.78 8.34
N THR A 40 -2.73 -3.82 9.08
CA THR A 40 -2.39 -3.73 10.50
C THR A 40 -1.34 -2.64 10.72
N ALA A 41 -1.62 -1.70 11.62
CA ALA A 41 -0.70 -0.61 11.94
C ALA A 41 0.53 -1.16 12.69
N ILE A 42 1.68 -0.49 12.57
CA ILE A 42 2.92 -0.95 13.24
C ILE A 42 2.75 -1.07 14.76
N THR A 43 1.92 -0.22 15.37
CA THR A 43 1.64 -0.23 16.81
C THR A 43 0.87 -1.46 17.28
N ASP A 44 0.17 -2.12 16.36
CA ASP A 44 -0.73 -3.23 16.63
C ASP A 44 -0.11 -4.58 16.21
N LEU A 45 1.15 -4.57 15.73
CA LEU A 45 1.87 -5.77 15.33
C LEU A 45 2.23 -6.64 16.53
N GLU A 46 2.01 -7.94 16.37
CA GLU A 46 2.36 -8.97 17.33
C GLU A 46 3.68 -9.67 16.95
N HIS A 47 4.29 -10.33 17.93
CA HIS A 47 5.55 -11.10 17.76
C HIS A 47 6.72 -10.27 17.21
N THR A 48 6.88 -9.05 17.71
CA THR A 48 7.91 -8.10 17.26
C THR A 48 9.20 -8.20 18.06
N GLU A 49 9.36 -9.18 18.94
CA GLU A 49 10.51 -9.33 19.83
C GLU A 49 11.83 -9.53 19.09
N TYR A 50 11.85 -10.10 17.87
CA TYR A 50 13.08 -10.24 17.10
C TYR A 50 13.56 -8.93 16.49
N PHE A 51 12.71 -7.92 16.42
CA PHE A 51 13.04 -6.66 15.77
C PHE A 51 13.73 -5.73 16.76
N ARG A 52 14.79 -5.07 16.28
CA ARG A 52 15.37 -3.96 17.00
C ARG A 52 14.39 -2.79 16.97
N ASN A 53 14.51 -1.90 17.95
CA ASN A 53 13.79 -0.64 17.92
C ASN A 53 14.03 0.10 16.58
N LEU A 54 12.96 0.62 15.98
CA LEU A 54 12.90 1.26 14.66
C LEU A 54 13.11 0.34 13.43
N ALA A 55 13.30 -0.97 13.60
CA ALA A 55 13.52 -1.86 12.46
C ALA A 55 12.25 -2.04 11.61
N LEU A 56 11.07 -2.07 12.22
CA LEU A 56 9.80 -2.22 11.50
C LEU A 56 9.50 -0.98 10.66
N GLU A 57 9.68 0.22 11.21
CA GLU A 57 9.54 1.48 10.49
C GLU A 57 10.54 1.55 9.32
N HIS A 58 11.79 1.13 9.55
CA HIS A 58 12.78 1.03 8.48
C HIS A 58 12.34 0.08 7.36
N ILE A 59 11.90 -1.13 7.71
CA ILE A 59 11.49 -2.16 6.74
C ILE A 59 10.24 -1.73 5.98
N LEU A 60 9.22 -1.26 6.69
CA LEU A 60 7.87 -1.10 6.15
C LEU A 60 7.59 0.32 5.65
N GLU A 61 8.14 1.35 6.27
CA GLU A 61 7.87 2.74 5.88
C GLU A 61 9.01 3.38 5.10
N GLY A 62 10.24 2.90 5.27
CA GLY A 62 11.45 3.55 4.77
C GLY A 62 12.02 4.60 5.74
N GLU A 63 13.31 4.88 5.58
CA GLU A 63 14.06 5.78 6.44
C GLU A 63 15.07 6.63 5.65
N ILE A 64 15.29 7.87 6.09
CA ILE A 64 16.50 8.64 5.76
C ILE A 64 17.55 8.37 6.84
N ASN A 65 18.60 7.64 6.50
CA ASN A 65 19.62 7.28 7.48
C ASN A 65 20.45 8.50 7.91
N LYS A 66 21.33 8.31 8.91
CA LYS A 66 22.21 9.36 9.45
C LYS A 66 23.14 10.04 8.42
N LYS A 67 23.33 9.45 7.24
CA LYS A 67 24.12 10.01 6.13
C LYS A 67 23.26 10.77 5.11
N GLY A 68 21.95 10.89 5.35
CA GLY A 68 21.01 11.55 4.44
C GLY A 68 20.57 10.68 3.26
N ALA A 69 20.81 9.36 3.29
CA ALA A 69 20.45 8.46 2.20
C ALA A 69 19.15 7.70 2.49
N ALA A 70 18.30 7.54 1.46
CA ALA A 70 17.11 6.71 1.51
C ALA A 70 17.47 5.21 1.62
N VAL A 71 16.90 4.54 2.62
CA VAL A 71 17.11 3.12 2.93
C VAL A 71 15.80 2.45 3.36
N GLY A 72 15.80 1.11 3.40
CA GLY A 72 14.62 0.32 3.74
C GLY A 72 13.53 0.41 2.67
N PHE A 73 12.28 0.45 3.12
CA PHE A 73 11.06 0.50 2.32
C PHE A 73 10.88 -0.73 1.41
N HIS A 74 10.31 -1.77 2.00
CA HIS A 74 10.10 -3.10 1.42
C HIS A 74 8.61 -3.49 1.42
N TYR A 75 7.70 -2.56 1.75
CA TYR A 75 6.26 -2.77 1.77
C TYR A 75 5.51 -1.46 1.49
N ASP A 76 4.66 -1.42 0.45
CA ASP A 76 4.11 -0.17 -0.10
C ASP A 76 2.65 0.13 0.32
N ARG A 77 2.14 -0.54 1.37
CA ARG A 77 0.72 -0.42 1.76
C ARG A 77 0.44 0.33 3.04
N LEU A 78 1.43 0.56 3.89
CA LEU A 78 1.21 1.34 5.11
C LEU A 78 0.80 2.78 4.77
N PRO A 79 -0.31 3.31 5.32
CA PRO A 79 -0.67 4.72 5.15
C PRO A 79 0.39 5.69 5.72
N THR A 80 1.17 5.23 6.70
CA THR A 80 2.25 5.99 7.35
C THR A 80 3.58 5.92 6.61
N LYS A 81 3.64 5.21 5.48
CA LYS A 81 4.87 5.05 4.71
C LYS A 81 5.51 6.39 4.36
N LYS A 82 6.83 6.42 4.42
CA LYS A 82 7.68 7.55 4.02
C LYS A 82 8.22 7.35 2.61
N GLY A 83 8.21 6.10 2.14
CA GLY A 83 8.63 5.69 0.82
C GLY A 83 7.50 5.69 -0.21
N GLU A 84 7.89 5.85 -1.46
CA GLU A 84 7.04 5.72 -2.64
C GLU A 84 7.81 4.95 -3.72
N VAL A 85 7.12 4.05 -4.41
CA VAL A 85 7.63 3.39 -5.61
C VAL A 85 7.62 4.36 -6.79
N ILE A 86 8.71 4.43 -7.55
CA ILE A 86 8.77 5.22 -8.78
C ILE A 86 7.97 4.50 -9.88
N GLU A 87 6.95 5.19 -10.41
CA GLU A 87 6.03 4.63 -11.41
C GLU A 87 6.78 4.07 -12.63
N GLY A 88 6.40 2.86 -13.07
CA GLY A 88 6.98 2.20 -14.24
C GLY A 88 8.32 1.50 -13.99
N THR A 89 8.86 1.53 -12.77
CA THR A 89 10.13 0.85 -12.42
C THR A 89 9.93 -0.54 -11.81
N GLU A 90 8.70 -0.90 -11.47
CA GLU A 90 8.37 -2.21 -10.91
C GLU A 90 8.67 -3.36 -11.88
N THR A 91 9.31 -4.40 -11.36
CA THR A 91 9.39 -5.69 -12.04
C THR A 91 8.07 -6.44 -11.98
N LYS A 92 7.92 -7.45 -12.84
CA LYS A 92 6.83 -8.42 -12.69
C LYS A 92 7.06 -9.20 -11.38
N PRO A 93 6.04 -9.40 -10.53
CA PRO A 93 6.21 -10.27 -9.36
C PRO A 93 6.64 -11.69 -9.74
N ASN A 94 7.50 -12.29 -8.93
CA ASN A 94 7.87 -13.70 -9.04
C ASN A 94 6.72 -14.61 -8.55
N GLU A 95 6.93 -15.93 -8.53
CA GLU A 95 5.89 -16.90 -8.16
C GLU A 95 5.34 -16.73 -6.73
N LEU A 96 6.10 -16.05 -5.87
CA LEU A 96 5.73 -15.76 -4.47
C LEU A 96 5.23 -14.32 -4.27
N GLY A 97 5.03 -13.56 -5.36
CA GLY A 97 4.56 -12.18 -5.30
C GLY A 97 5.62 -11.14 -4.96
N VAL A 98 6.89 -11.54 -4.80
CA VAL A 98 8.02 -10.62 -4.56
C VAL A 98 8.33 -9.86 -5.84
N TYR A 99 8.63 -8.57 -5.73
CA TYR A 99 9.00 -7.72 -6.86
C TYR A 99 10.09 -6.71 -6.45
N GLU A 100 10.73 -6.08 -7.42
CA GLU A 100 11.68 -4.99 -7.19
C GLU A 100 11.16 -3.71 -7.81
N ALA A 101 11.50 -2.56 -7.23
CA ALA A 101 11.19 -1.26 -7.81
C ALA A 101 12.21 -0.22 -7.36
N GLU A 102 12.40 0.84 -8.15
CA GLU A 102 13.12 2.03 -7.69
C GLU A 102 12.24 2.83 -6.73
N VAL A 103 12.86 3.46 -5.73
CA VAL A 103 12.11 4.09 -4.64
C VAL A 103 12.65 5.47 -4.27
N VAL A 104 11.73 6.31 -3.79
CA VAL A 104 12.01 7.58 -3.13
C VAL A 104 11.55 7.46 -1.69
N VAL A 105 12.33 7.96 -0.72
CA VAL A 105 11.90 8.08 0.68
C VAL A 105 12.01 9.53 1.09
N ASN A 106 10.95 10.15 1.62
CA ASN A 106 10.93 11.57 1.99
C ASN A 106 11.56 12.49 0.92
N HIS A 107 11.19 12.28 -0.34
CA HIS A 107 11.69 13.03 -1.51
C HIS A 107 13.19 12.83 -1.83
N VAL A 108 13.86 11.85 -1.23
CA VAL A 108 15.24 11.46 -1.56
C VAL A 108 15.21 10.15 -2.33
N GLU A 109 15.72 10.16 -3.57
CA GLU A 109 15.92 8.94 -4.36
C GLU A 109 16.93 8.02 -3.68
N LYS A 110 16.60 6.73 -3.63
CA LYS A 110 17.55 5.70 -3.22
C LYS A 110 18.65 5.60 -4.27
N THR A 111 19.89 5.44 -3.83
CA THR A 111 21.06 5.29 -4.73
C THR A 111 21.79 3.96 -4.54
N SER A 112 21.65 3.34 -3.37
CA SER A 112 22.11 1.96 -3.12
C SER A 112 21.36 0.96 -3.99
N ASN A 113 21.98 -0.17 -4.35
CA ASN A 113 21.37 -1.25 -5.13
C ASN A 113 20.75 -0.77 -6.45
N GLY A 114 21.36 0.24 -7.10
CA GLY A 114 20.82 0.84 -8.32
C GLY A 114 19.48 1.55 -8.10
N GLY A 115 19.23 2.04 -6.89
CA GLY A 115 18.00 2.75 -6.50
C GLY A 115 16.84 1.85 -6.10
N LYS A 116 17.04 0.53 -6.09
CA LYS A 116 15.96 -0.43 -5.88
C LYS A 116 15.83 -0.92 -4.45
N SER A 117 14.58 -1.21 -4.09
CA SER A 117 14.21 -2.09 -2.99
C SER A 117 13.46 -3.32 -3.53
N THR A 118 13.54 -4.42 -2.79
CA THR A 118 12.75 -5.63 -3.05
C THR A 118 11.59 -5.68 -2.08
N PHE A 119 10.40 -6.04 -2.55
CA PHE A 119 9.15 -5.85 -1.82
C PHE A 119 8.45 -7.15 -1.49
N PHE A 120 7.83 -7.19 -0.32
CA PHE A 120 6.86 -8.21 0.04
C PHE A 120 5.60 -8.11 -0.83
N PRO A 121 4.79 -9.19 -0.94
CA PRO A 121 3.61 -9.20 -1.80
C PRO A 121 2.61 -8.09 -1.49
N LYS A 122 2.04 -7.51 -2.55
CA LYS A 122 1.12 -6.37 -2.44
C LYS A 122 -0.20 -6.74 -1.75
N ASP A 123 -0.63 -7.98 -1.82
CA ASP A 123 -1.89 -8.41 -1.21
C ASP A 123 -1.76 -8.75 0.28
N TRP A 124 -0.53 -8.84 0.82
CA TRP A 124 -0.31 -9.15 2.23
C TRP A 124 -0.71 -8.02 3.17
N ASP A 125 -1.22 -8.40 4.33
CA ASP A 125 -1.30 -7.55 5.52
C ASP A 125 0.08 -7.33 6.16
N THR A 126 0.26 -6.23 6.90
CA THR A 126 1.51 -5.95 7.62
C THR A 126 1.91 -7.07 8.59
N GLN A 127 0.95 -7.73 9.25
CA GLN A 127 1.26 -8.84 10.15
C GLN A 127 1.82 -10.05 9.38
N GLN A 128 1.35 -10.32 8.17
CA GLN A 128 1.89 -11.42 7.34
C GLN A 128 3.36 -11.16 6.97
N VAL A 129 3.76 -9.89 6.78
CA VAL A 129 5.17 -9.52 6.57
C VAL A 129 6.01 -9.86 7.81
N VAL A 130 5.53 -9.49 9.00
CA VAL A 130 6.22 -9.80 10.27
C VAL A 130 6.33 -11.31 10.49
N ASP A 131 5.25 -12.04 10.30
CA ASP A 131 5.21 -13.49 10.47
C ASP A 131 6.19 -14.19 9.52
N ALA A 132 6.25 -13.77 8.25
CA ALA A 132 7.20 -14.30 7.29
C ALA A 132 8.66 -14.02 7.68
N ILE A 133 8.95 -12.81 8.14
CA ILE A 133 10.29 -12.45 8.63
C ILE A 133 10.65 -13.30 9.86
N ASN A 134 9.71 -13.52 10.78
CA ASN A 134 9.91 -14.37 11.95
C ASN A 134 10.17 -15.83 11.56
N GLU A 135 9.40 -16.38 10.62
CA GLU A 135 9.64 -17.74 10.09
C GLU A 135 11.06 -17.87 9.51
N ALA A 136 11.46 -16.93 8.66
CA ALA A 136 12.81 -16.92 8.11
C ALA A 136 13.87 -16.71 9.19
N TYR A 137 13.60 -15.90 10.21
CA TYR A 137 14.55 -15.66 11.30
C TYR A 137 14.83 -16.95 12.09
N GLU A 138 13.81 -17.77 12.33
CA GLU A 138 13.96 -19.06 13.02
C GLU A 138 14.78 -20.06 12.21
N SER A 139 14.70 -20.00 10.88
CA SER A 139 15.43 -20.89 9.98
C SER A 139 16.74 -20.30 9.44
N LYS A 140 17.19 -19.15 9.96
CA LYS A 140 18.23 -18.35 9.32
C LYS A 140 19.60 -19.02 9.35
N GLU A 141 20.30 -18.94 8.23
CA GLU A 141 21.68 -19.37 8.05
C GLU A 141 22.60 -18.15 7.87
N PHE A 142 23.81 -18.24 8.41
CA PHE A 142 24.80 -17.18 8.30
C PHE A 142 25.33 -17.07 6.87
N ILE A 143 25.35 -15.85 6.33
CA ILE A 143 25.94 -15.55 5.02
C ILE A 143 27.32 -14.91 5.18
N SER A 144 27.37 -13.71 5.77
CA SER A 144 28.62 -12.99 6.03
C SER A 144 28.39 -11.76 6.91
N GLY A 145 29.39 -11.38 7.71
CA GLY A 145 29.30 -10.18 8.56
C GLY A 145 28.14 -10.27 9.53
N ASN A 146 27.12 -9.42 9.33
CA ASN A 146 25.89 -9.42 10.10
C ASN A 146 24.67 -9.86 9.26
N THR A 147 24.91 -10.53 8.13
CA THR A 147 23.91 -10.93 7.14
C THR A 147 23.55 -12.40 7.29
N TYR A 148 22.26 -12.67 7.30
CA TYR A 148 21.68 -14.00 7.36
C TYR A 148 20.58 -14.12 6.30
N GLU A 149 20.28 -15.35 5.89
CA GLU A 149 19.14 -15.67 5.04
C GLU A 149 18.35 -16.81 5.66
N GLY A 150 17.03 -16.71 5.62
CA GLY A 150 16.13 -17.76 6.05
C GLY A 150 15.03 -18.00 5.03
N LEU A 151 14.29 -19.09 5.23
CA LEU A 151 13.26 -19.57 4.34
C LEU A 151 11.93 -19.61 5.08
N THR A 152 10.92 -18.94 4.52
CA THR A 152 9.53 -19.13 4.97
C THR A 152 9.03 -20.53 4.61
N LYS A 153 7.92 -20.98 5.20
CA LYS A 153 7.33 -22.29 4.85
C LYS A 153 6.97 -22.41 3.37
N GLU A 154 6.61 -21.30 2.74
CA GLU A 154 6.24 -21.23 1.32
C GLU A 154 7.46 -21.05 0.39
N GLY A 155 8.68 -21.08 0.92
CA GLY A 155 9.91 -21.04 0.12
C GLY A 155 10.41 -19.63 -0.23
N MET A 156 9.82 -18.57 0.33
CA MET A 156 10.36 -17.22 0.20
C MET A 156 11.66 -17.10 0.98
N VAL A 157 12.75 -16.75 0.30
CA VAL A 157 14.02 -16.42 0.94
C VAL A 157 13.96 -14.98 1.44
N ILE A 158 14.22 -14.77 2.72
CA ILE A 158 14.31 -13.45 3.32
C ILE A 158 15.73 -13.25 3.82
N ARG A 159 16.38 -12.20 3.32
CA ARG A 159 17.67 -11.74 3.82
C ARG A 159 17.46 -10.74 4.94
N MET A 160 18.27 -10.84 5.98
CA MET A 160 18.20 -9.98 7.14
C MET A 160 19.58 -9.57 7.62
N TYR A 161 19.65 -8.35 8.14
CA TYR A 161 20.78 -7.85 8.89
C TYR A 161 20.45 -7.94 10.38
N VAL A 162 21.28 -8.63 11.15
CA VAL A 162 21.04 -8.94 12.57
C VAL A 162 22.17 -8.33 13.40
N ASP A 163 21.87 -7.68 14.52
CA ASP A 163 22.89 -7.12 15.41
C ASP A 163 23.49 -8.17 16.36
N GLU A 164 24.47 -7.75 17.17
CA GLU A 164 25.16 -8.62 18.13
C GLU A 164 24.26 -9.11 19.28
N GLN A 165 23.06 -8.54 19.45
CA GLN A 165 22.05 -8.99 20.40
C GLN A 165 20.98 -9.89 19.74
N GLU A 166 21.31 -10.39 18.55
CA GLU A 166 20.42 -11.19 17.70
C GLU A 166 19.13 -10.46 17.29
N LYS A 167 19.10 -9.12 17.28
CA LYS A 167 17.93 -8.35 16.83
C LYS A 167 18.04 -7.96 15.36
N ILE A 168 16.94 -8.08 14.65
CA ILE A 168 16.80 -7.69 13.24
C ILE A 168 16.92 -6.16 13.14
N ILE A 169 17.89 -5.72 12.36
CA ILE A 169 18.13 -4.33 11.97
C ILE A 169 17.26 -3.97 10.75
N SER A 170 17.18 -4.89 9.79
CA SER A 170 16.42 -4.78 8.55
C SER A 170 16.24 -6.18 7.96
N ALA A 171 15.16 -6.39 7.21
CA ALA A 171 14.86 -7.63 6.51
C ALA A 171 14.07 -7.35 5.23
N PHE A 172 14.31 -8.13 4.19
CA PHE A 172 13.64 -8.00 2.90
C PHE A 172 13.65 -9.32 2.13
N PRO A 173 12.63 -9.58 1.30
CA PRO A 173 12.60 -10.78 0.48
C PRO A 173 13.64 -10.68 -0.65
N ILE A 174 14.15 -11.83 -1.09
CA ILE A 174 14.99 -11.93 -2.28
C ILE A 174 14.10 -12.21 -3.49
N TYR A 175 14.26 -11.40 -4.55
CA TYR A 175 13.51 -11.49 -5.80
C TYR A 175 14.02 -12.58 -6.73
#